data_AF-A0A1F2ZND8-F1
#
_entry.id   AF-A0A1F2ZND8-F1
#
_cell.length_a   1.000
_cell.length_b   1.000
_cell.length_c   1.000
_cell.angle_alpha   90.00
_cell.angle_beta   90.00
_cell.angle_gamma   90.00
#
_symmetry.space_group_name_H-M   'P 1'
#
loop_
_entity.id
_entity.type
_entity.pdbx_description
1 polymer ?
#
loop_
_entity_poly.entity_id
_entity_poly.type
_entity_poly.pdbx_seq_one_letter_code
_entity_poly.pdbx_strand_id
1 'polypeptide(L)'
;MQQWARFAILGAMFVVAYLLILAWQKDYGHAETQPQPQQAAAVSHEVSADLPNAQTASAASDMPQANIATQQPATEAKASVNQQLISVQTDLYHLWINPKGGDIVRIELLNHDKSKDSNEAFVMLESDAKRTYVAQSGLIGLNGPDSNRSGRPMYEIEKSAYTLNDAKAVQTEDGKSIKVLTVPMVLKTADGVEIIKTFTFKQGEYPVVVNHKVVNRSGQNWQGQMFGQLKRDNSDDPGKSDQGIFTLGTFLGGAWGSPEEHYNKLKFANFNEEKLNVEAKGGWVAMVQHYFVSAWIPGDLKLTQANGQPYVAKLESRKSTDDMNIIGFTSPTITVPAGTVAEIDATFYSGPKVQSELKELATGLNQTVDYGWLWPIAKLLFLGLEFFHGLVGNWGWAIILLTVLVKLILWPLSSKSYRSMAKMRVIAPEMQRMKEEFGE
;
A
#
# COMPACT_ATOMS: atom_id res chain seq x y z
N MET A 1 -27.98 9.07 52.80
CA MET A 1 -28.75 8.48 51.67
C MET A 1 -29.04 9.45 50.51
N GLN A 2 -29.16 10.77 50.72
CA GLN A 2 -29.54 11.71 49.64
C GLN A 2 -28.48 11.98 48.55
N GLN A 3 -27.18 11.81 48.80
CA GLN A 3 -26.15 12.08 47.78
C GLN A 3 -26.06 10.99 46.70
N TRP A 4 -26.25 9.72 47.07
CA TRP A 4 -26.26 8.60 46.12
C TRP A 4 -27.45 8.68 45.15
N ALA A 5 -28.60 9.14 45.62
CA ALA A 5 -29.77 9.39 44.78
C ALA A 5 -29.50 10.48 43.71
N ARG A 6 -28.73 11.53 44.05
CA ARG A 6 -28.36 12.58 43.09
C ARG A 6 -27.43 12.08 41.99
N PHE A 7 -26.43 11.26 42.35
CA PHE A 7 -25.55 10.64 41.35
C PHE A 7 -26.28 9.61 40.48
N ALA A 8 -27.23 8.87 41.03
CA ALA A 8 -28.08 7.96 40.26
C ALA A 8 -28.99 8.71 39.27
N ILE A 9 -29.58 9.84 39.68
CA ILE A 9 -30.41 10.69 38.80
C ILE A 9 -29.56 11.33 37.70
N LEU A 10 -28.37 11.84 38.03
CA LEU A 10 -27.45 12.39 37.02
C LEU A 10 -26.97 11.32 36.04
N GLY A 11 -26.68 10.11 36.52
CA GLY A 11 -26.34 8.97 35.66
C GLY A 11 -27.50 8.58 34.75
N ALA A 12 -28.73 8.52 35.27
CA ALA A 12 -29.92 8.23 34.49
C ALA A 12 -30.18 9.32 33.43
N MET A 13 -30.01 10.60 33.78
CA MET A 13 -30.10 11.71 32.82
C MET A 13 -29.07 11.59 31.70
N PHE A 14 -27.83 11.18 32.02
CA PHE A 14 -26.78 11.01 31.03
C PHE A 14 -27.07 9.87 30.06
N VAL A 15 -27.61 8.75 30.58
CA VAL A 15 -28.07 7.63 29.75
C VAL A 15 -29.23 8.04 28.85
N VAL A 16 -30.21 8.80 29.36
CA VAL A 16 -31.33 9.29 28.56
C VAL A 16 -30.87 10.27 27.47
N ALA A 17 -29.96 11.20 27.80
CA ALA A 17 -29.38 12.11 26.83
C ALA A 17 -28.58 11.38 25.73
N TYR A 18 -27.82 10.34 26.11
CA TYR A 18 -27.10 9.48 25.18
C TYR A 18 -28.06 8.73 24.24
N LEU A 19 -29.16 8.17 24.77
CA LEU A 19 -30.17 7.48 23.98
C LEU A 19 -30.92 8.43 23.03
N LEU A 20 -31.18 9.67 23.45
CA LEU A 20 -31.80 10.69 22.59
C LEU A 20 -30.89 11.11 21.43
N ILE A 21 -29.57 11.17 21.65
CA ILE A 21 -28.60 11.45 20.58
C ILE A 21 -28.52 10.28 19.59
N LEU A 22 -28.54 9.04 20.07
CA LEU A 22 -28.60 7.86 19.21
C LEU A 22 -29.89 7.81 18.38
N ALA A 23 -31.03 8.14 18.98
CA ALA A 23 -32.31 8.23 18.29
C ALA A 23 -32.30 9.36 17.24
N TRP A 24 -31.79 10.54 17.60
CA TRP A 24 -31.65 11.67 16.68
C TRP A 24 -30.72 11.33 15.49
N GLN A 25 -29.62 10.63 15.74
CA GLN A 25 -28.72 10.18 14.68
C GLN A 25 -29.39 9.15 13.77
N LYS A 26 -30.24 8.27 14.30
CA LYS A 26 -31.02 7.32 13.49
C LYS A 26 -32.08 8.04 12.64
N ASP A 27 -32.76 9.02 13.21
CA ASP A 27 -33.89 9.70 12.57
C ASP A 27 -33.44 10.81 11.60
N TYR A 28 -32.28 11.44 11.84
CA TYR A 28 -31.81 12.62 11.10
C TYR A 28 -30.37 12.51 10.56
N GLY A 29 -29.61 11.47 10.94
CA GLY A 29 -28.22 11.26 10.47
C GLY A 29 -28.11 10.73 9.04
N HIS A 30 -29.25 10.43 8.40
CA HIS A 30 -29.34 10.10 6.99
C HIS A 30 -30.20 11.16 6.27
N ALA A 31 -29.61 12.31 5.96
CA ALA A 31 -30.05 13.05 4.79
C ALA A 31 -29.50 12.31 3.56
N GLU A 32 -30.14 11.21 3.18
CA GLU A 32 -29.99 10.64 1.85
C GLU A 32 -30.57 11.63 0.85
N THR A 33 -29.71 12.43 0.21
CA THR A 33 -30.03 12.95 -1.11
C THR A 33 -30.11 11.76 -2.07
N GLN A 34 -31.33 11.24 -2.25
CA GLN A 34 -31.62 10.25 -3.29
C GLN A 34 -31.15 10.79 -4.66
N PRO A 35 -30.26 10.09 -5.39
CA PRO A 35 -30.10 10.33 -6.80
C PRO A 35 -31.36 9.83 -7.51
N GLN A 36 -32.12 10.76 -8.07
CA GLN A 36 -33.19 10.49 -9.01
C GLN A 36 -32.60 9.79 -10.25
N PRO A 37 -33.21 8.71 -10.77
CA PRO A 37 -32.73 8.07 -12.00
C PRO A 37 -32.99 8.99 -13.20
N GLN A 38 -31.96 9.73 -13.62
CA GLN A 38 -31.99 10.48 -14.87
C GLN A 38 -31.31 9.64 -15.95
N GLN A 39 -32.11 9.19 -16.91
CA GLN A 39 -31.63 8.58 -18.15
C GLN A 39 -30.56 9.48 -18.78
N ALA A 40 -29.37 8.92 -19.01
CA ALA A 40 -28.33 9.57 -19.79
C ALA A 40 -28.78 9.62 -21.25
N ALA A 41 -29.44 10.71 -21.63
CA ALA A 41 -29.50 11.16 -23.01
C ALA A 41 -28.09 11.63 -23.41
N ALA A 42 -27.58 11.09 -24.52
CA ALA A 42 -26.39 11.60 -25.16
C ALA A 42 -26.63 13.05 -25.61
N VAL A 43 -25.90 13.99 -25.02
CA VAL A 43 -25.80 15.36 -25.52
C VAL A 43 -24.40 15.56 -26.06
N SER A 44 -24.33 15.55 -27.39
CA SER A 44 -23.24 16.12 -28.18
C SER A 44 -23.16 17.62 -27.90
N HIS A 45 -21.99 18.10 -27.48
CA HIS A 45 -21.64 19.51 -27.63
C HIS A 45 -20.63 19.63 -28.77
N GLU A 46 -21.10 20.13 -29.91
CA GLU A 46 -20.27 20.94 -30.79
C GLU A 46 -19.99 22.26 -30.08
N VAL A 47 -18.73 22.69 -30.05
CA VAL A 47 -18.37 24.08 -29.79
C VAL A 47 -17.44 24.51 -30.90
N SER A 48 -18.00 25.29 -31.82
CA SER A 48 -17.27 26.09 -32.79
C SER A 48 -16.46 27.18 -32.09
N ALA A 49 -15.34 27.49 -32.73
CA ALA A 49 -14.35 28.54 -32.50
C ALA A 49 -14.78 29.77 -31.68
N ASP A 50 -14.00 30.07 -30.64
CA ASP A 50 -13.38 31.39 -30.51
C ASP A 50 -12.04 31.27 -29.75
N LEU A 51 -10.99 31.82 -30.37
CA LEU A 51 -9.65 32.01 -29.81
C LEU A 51 -9.66 33.28 -28.94
N PRO A 52 -8.89 33.36 -27.83
CA PRO A 52 -7.50 33.79 -27.98
C PRO A 52 -6.47 33.15 -27.04
N ASN A 53 -5.25 33.08 -27.60
CA ASN A 53 -3.93 32.98 -26.99
C ASN A 53 -3.54 31.71 -26.22
N ALA A 54 -2.71 30.94 -26.91
CA ALA A 54 -1.85 29.90 -26.36
C ALA A 54 -0.93 30.44 -25.25
N GLN A 55 -1.10 29.90 -24.05
CA GLN A 55 0.02 29.61 -23.17
C GLN A 55 0.17 28.09 -23.13
N THR A 56 1.28 27.63 -23.69
CA THR A 56 1.75 26.26 -23.66
C THR A 56 1.89 25.78 -22.21
N ALA A 57 0.88 25.11 -21.67
CA ALA A 57 1.06 24.26 -20.50
C ALA A 57 1.84 23.02 -20.97
N SER A 58 3.14 22.99 -20.67
CA SER A 58 3.91 21.75 -20.72
C SER A 58 3.25 20.78 -19.75
N ALA A 59 2.72 19.66 -20.25
CA ALA A 59 2.25 18.58 -19.39
C ALA A 59 3.43 18.08 -18.56
N ALA A 60 3.48 18.45 -17.28
CA ALA A 60 4.48 17.95 -16.36
C ALA A 60 4.25 16.44 -16.20
N SER A 61 5.27 15.64 -16.49
CA SER A 61 5.22 14.19 -16.34
C SER A 61 5.69 13.83 -14.93
N ASP A 62 4.89 13.05 -14.20
CA ASP A 62 5.21 12.53 -12.86
C ASP A 62 6.21 11.37 -12.86
N MET A 63 6.69 10.97 -14.05
CA MET A 63 7.70 9.93 -14.20
C MET A 63 9.06 10.43 -13.70
N PRO A 64 9.86 9.58 -13.02
CA PRO A 64 11.21 9.97 -12.66
C PRO A 64 12.00 10.30 -13.94
N GLN A 65 12.76 11.40 -13.90
CA GLN A 65 13.65 11.78 -15.00
C GLN A 65 15.05 11.25 -14.72
N ALA A 66 15.64 10.55 -15.70
CA ALA A 66 17.06 10.20 -15.64
C ALA A 66 17.91 11.48 -15.79
N ASN A 67 19.01 11.58 -15.05
CA ASN A 67 19.93 12.72 -15.04
C ASN A 67 20.77 12.84 -16.34
N ILE A 68 20.13 13.01 -17.50
CA ILE A 68 20.84 13.20 -18.78
C ILE A 68 20.19 14.32 -19.57
N ALA A 69 20.93 15.42 -19.76
CA ALA A 69 20.50 16.60 -20.49
C ALA A 69 20.74 16.42 -22.00
N THR A 70 19.69 16.19 -22.80
CA THR A 70 19.71 16.47 -24.25
C THR A 70 18.33 16.84 -24.79
N GLN A 71 18.28 17.86 -25.63
CA GLN A 71 17.08 18.44 -26.24
C GLN A 71 16.86 17.85 -27.64
N GLN A 72 15.81 17.04 -27.82
CA GLN A 72 15.33 16.58 -29.13
C GLN A 72 14.02 17.33 -29.48
N PRO A 73 13.78 17.76 -30.74
CA PRO A 73 12.60 18.55 -31.13
C PRO A 73 11.28 17.77 -31.06
N ALA A 74 10.20 18.47 -30.70
CA ALA A 74 8.87 17.92 -30.48
C ALA A 74 8.13 17.62 -31.80
N THR A 75 7.48 16.46 -31.88
CA THR A 75 6.46 16.18 -32.89
C THR A 75 5.18 15.78 -32.18
N GLU A 76 4.08 16.45 -32.53
CA GLU A 76 2.76 16.35 -31.89
C GLU A 76 2.13 14.95 -32.11
N ALA A 77 1.64 14.33 -31.03
CA ALA A 77 0.91 13.07 -31.09
C ALA A 77 -0.61 13.32 -30.95
N LYS A 78 -1.39 12.70 -31.85
CA LYS A 78 -2.86 12.76 -31.90
C LYS A 78 -3.54 11.87 -30.84
N ALA A 79 -4.80 12.19 -30.60
CA ALA A 79 -5.67 11.85 -29.48
C ALA A 79 -6.00 10.36 -29.22
N SER A 80 -6.62 10.18 -28.04
CA SER A 80 -6.97 9.00 -27.25
C SER A 80 -7.70 7.85 -27.94
N VAL A 81 -7.16 6.63 -27.77
CA VAL A 81 -7.87 5.35 -27.93
C VAL A 81 -8.57 5.00 -26.61
N ASN A 82 -9.82 4.53 -26.69
CA ASN A 82 -10.62 4.03 -25.56
C ASN A 82 -9.87 2.86 -24.89
N GLN A 83 -9.36 3.05 -23.67
CA GLN A 83 -8.35 2.16 -23.05
C GLN A 83 -9.01 0.95 -22.38
N GLN A 84 -9.02 -0.21 -23.04
CA GLN A 84 -9.41 -1.46 -22.39
C GLN A 84 -8.31 -1.91 -21.41
N LEU A 85 -8.61 -1.89 -20.11
CA LEU A 85 -7.71 -2.38 -19.06
C LEU A 85 -7.55 -3.90 -19.15
N ILE A 86 -6.39 -4.42 -18.72
CA ILE A 86 -6.15 -5.86 -18.56
C ILE A 86 -6.62 -6.26 -17.17
N SER A 87 -7.64 -7.13 -17.09
CA SER A 87 -8.14 -7.70 -15.84
C SER A 87 -7.38 -8.98 -15.50
N VAL A 88 -6.86 -9.08 -14.28
CA VAL A 88 -6.17 -10.28 -13.79
C VAL A 88 -6.83 -10.72 -12.48
N GLN A 89 -7.30 -11.95 -12.43
CA GLN A 89 -7.96 -12.52 -11.25
C GLN A 89 -7.23 -13.76 -10.74
N THR A 90 -6.77 -13.69 -9.50
CA THR A 90 -6.21 -14.81 -8.75
C THR A 90 -7.18 -15.29 -7.66
N ASP A 91 -6.70 -16.12 -6.74
CA ASP A 91 -7.42 -16.49 -5.53
C ASP A 91 -7.38 -15.40 -4.45
N LEU A 92 -6.43 -14.45 -4.52
CA LEU A 92 -6.26 -13.37 -3.55
C LEU A 92 -6.59 -11.99 -4.12
N TYR A 93 -6.44 -11.80 -5.44
CA TYR A 93 -6.58 -10.51 -6.11
C TYR A 93 -7.62 -10.53 -7.22
N HIS A 94 -8.29 -9.41 -7.38
CA HIS A 94 -8.73 -8.95 -8.69
C HIS A 94 -8.07 -7.59 -8.96
N LEU A 95 -7.25 -7.50 -10.00
CA LEU A 95 -6.50 -6.28 -10.32
C LEU A 95 -6.61 -5.90 -11.80
N TRP A 96 -6.36 -4.63 -12.06
CA TRP A 96 -6.41 -4.05 -13.40
C TRP A 96 -5.11 -3.34 -13.75
N ILE A 97 -4.57 -3.69 -14.92
CA ILE A 97 -3.35 -3.11 -15.47
C ILE A 97 -3.72 -2.24 -16.68
N ASN A 98 -3.22 -1.01 -16.71
CA ASN A 98 -3.35 -0.14 -17.89
C ASN A 98 -2.31 -0.55 -18.95
N PRO A 99 -2.73 -0.96 -20.17
CA PRO A 99 -1.78 -1.32 -21.23
C PRO A 99 -0.87 -0.15 -21.67
N LYS A 100 -1.27 1.09 -21.36
CA LYS A 100 -0.39 2.25 -21.47
C LYS A 100 0.57 2.27 -20.27
N GLY A 101 1.83 1.90 -20.52
CA GLY A 101 2.89 1.85 -19.54
C GLY A 101 2.90 0.59 -18.65
N GLY A 102 1.77 -0.10 -18.50
CA GLY A 102 1.65 -1.25 -17.61
C GLY A 102 1.57 -0.85 -16.14
N ASP A 103 0.73 0.13 -15.80
CA ASP A 103 0.51 0.53 -14.40
C ASP A 103 -0.62 -0.28 -13.79
N ILE A 104 -0.47 -0.70 -12.54
CA ILE A 104 -1.56 -1.30 -11.77
C ILE A 104 -2.40 -0.15 -11.20
N VAL A 105 -3.60 0.01 -11.75
CA VAL A 105 -4.49 1.15 -11.46
C VAL A 105 -5.60 0.80 -10.48
N ARG A 106 -5.85 -0.50 -10.24
CA ARG A 106 -6.81 -0.97 -9.26
C ARG A 106 -6.43 -2.35 -8.74
N ILE A 107 -6.60 -2.57 -7.44
CA ILE A 107 -6.44 -3.88 -6.77
C ILE A 107 -7.56 -4.04 -5.75
N GLU A 108 -8.27 -5.16 -5.84
CA GLU A 108 -9.25 -5.63 -4.87
C GLU A 108 -8.71 -6.89 -4.19
N LEU A 109 -8.78 -6.94 -2.86
CA LEU A 109 -8.31 -8.06 -2.05
C LEU A 109 -9.49 -9.01 -1.77
N LEU A 110 -9.56 -10.11 -2.51
CA LEU A 110 -10.75 -10.99 -2.55
C LEU A 110 -11.08 -11.68 -1.22
N ASN A 111 -10.10 -11.81 -0.32
CA ASN A 111 -10.25 -12.44 0.99
C ASN A 111 -10.44 -11.43 2.14
N HIS A 112 -10.64 -10.15 1.82
CA HIS A 112 -10.83 -9.09 2.82
C HIS A 112 -12.03 -8.27 2.45
N ASP A 113 -13.08 -8.30 3.27
CA ASP A 113 -14.27 -7.49 3.05
C ASP A 113 -13.97 -6.01 3.32
N LYS A 114 -14.63 -5.14 2.56
CA LYS A 114 -14.54 -3.68 2.72
C LYS A 114 -14.88 -3.22 4.14
N SER A 115 -15.87 -3.84 4.76
CA SER A 115 -16.26 -3.64 6.15
C SER A 115 -16.98 -4.88 6.69
N LYS A 116 -17.20 -4.95 8.02
CA LYS A 116 -17.63 -6.15 8.74
C LYS A 116 -18.88 -6.86 8.18
N ASP A 117 -19.81 -6.10 7.60
CA ASP A 117 -21.09 -6.61 7.08
C ASP A 117 -21.22 -6.39 5.55
N SER A 118 -20.10 -6.14 4.87
CA SER A 118 -20.05 -5.94 3.42
C SER A 118 -19.71 -7.24 2.70
N ASN A 119 -20.31 -7.46 1.52
CA ASN A 119 -19.91 -8.52 0.58
C ASN A 119 -18.97 -7.99 -0.52
N GLU A 120 -18.56 -6.72 -0.45
CA GLU A 120 -17.62 -6.13 -1.39
C GLU A 120 -16.19 -6.37 -0.91
N ALA A 121 -15.30 -6.76 -1.82
CA ALA A 121 -13.87 -6.86 -1.53
C ALA A 121 -13.28 -5.48 -1.19
N PHE A 122 -12.29 -5.48 -0.31
CA PHE A 122 -11.55 -4.29 0.06
C PHE A 122 -10.71 -3.80 -1.13
N VAL A 123 -10.94 -2.55 -1.51
CA VAL A 123 -10.22 -1.89 -2.60
C VAL A 123 -8.92 -1.27 -2.06
N MET A 124 -7.79 -1.89 -2.41
CA MET A 124 -6.46 -1.51 -1.95
C MET A 124 -5.87 -0.37 -2.80
N LEU A 125 -5.88 -0.52 -4.12
CA LEU A 125 -5.48 0.50 -5.09
C LEU A 125 -6.69 0.90 -5.92
N GLU A 126 -6.80 2.18 -6.27
CA GLU A 126 -7.79 2.68 -7.22
C GLU A 126 -7.34 4.02 -7.83
N SER A 127 -7.88 4.35 -9.00
CA SER A 127 -7.59 5.58 -9.72
C SER A 127 -8.89 6.19 -10.20
N ASP A 128 -9.66 6.77 -9.28
CA ASP A 128 -10.95 7.38 -9.55
C ASP A 128 -11.10 8.75 -8.85
N ALA A 129 -12.32 9.31 -8.88
CA ALA A 129 -12.61 10.61 -8.29
C ALA A 129 -12.57 10.62 -6.75
N LYS A 130 -12.64 9.45 -6.10
CA LYS A 130 -12.58 9.34 -4.64
C LYS A 130 -11.14 9.28 -4.17
N ARG A 131 -10.31 8.52 -4.89
CA ARG A 131 -8.91 8.33 -4.55
C ARG A 131 -8.07 8.00 -5.77
N THR A 132 -6.87 8.57 -5.79
CA THR A 132 -5.77 8.11 -6.63
C THR A 132 -4.71 7.45 -5.75
N TYR A 133 -4.60 6.13 -5.88
CA TYR A 133 -3.55 5.29 -5.32
C TYR A 133 -3.19 4.18 -6.30
N VAL A 134 -2.06 4.34 -6.98
CA VAL A 134 -1.62 3.46 -8.08
C VAL A 134 -0.18 2.99 -7.91
N ALA A 135 0.14 1.83 -8.48
CA ALA A 135 1.50 1.31 -8.56
C ALA A 135 1.99 1.39 -10.01
N GLN A 136 3.05 2.17 -10.22
CA GLN A 136 3.60 2.43 -11.53
C GLN A 136 4.97 1.80 -11.67
N SER A 137 5.29 1.31 -12.87
CA SER A 137 6.62 0.79 -13.18
C SER A 137 6.92 0.88 -14.66
N GLY A 138 8.20 0.95 -15.02
CA GLY A 138 8.61 1.01 -16.41
C GLY A 138 10.13 1.18 -16.57
N LEU A 139 10.52 1.53 -17.80
CA LEU A 139 11.90 1.79 -18.22
C LEU A 139 12.02 3.25 -18.67
N ILE A 140 12.82 4.02 -17.94
CA ILE A 140 13.19 5.41 -18.23
C ILE A 140 14.65 5.49 -18.68
N GLY A 141 15.14 6.70 -18.97
CA GLY A 141 16.52 6.93 -19.40
C GLY A 141 16.62 7.21 -20.89
N LEU A 142 17.84 7.20 -21.43
CA LEU A 142 18.14 7.64 -22.79
C LEU A 142 17.28 6.93 -23.86
N ASN A 143 17.10 5.62 -23.71
CA ASN A 143 16.31 4.79 -24.62
C ASN A 143 15.09 4.15 -23.92
N GLY A 144 14.79 4.58 -22.68
CA GLY A 144 13.63 4.11 -21.93
C GLY A 144 12.33 4.68 -22.50
N PRO A 145 11.35 3.85 -22.90
CA PRO A 145 10.12 4.33 -23.54
C PRO A 145 9.22 5.14 -22.61
N ASP A 146 9.34 4.97 -21.29
CA ASP A 146 8.43 5.59 -20.31
C ASP A 146 8.74 7.06 -19.99
N SER A 147 9.94 7.53 -20.36
CA SER A 147 10.34 8.94 -20.27
C SER A 147 10.06 9.74 -21.55
N ASN A 148 9.30 9.19 -22.51
CA ASN A 148 8.98 9.86 -23.75
C ASN A 148 8.02 11.06 -23.55
N ARG A 149 8.32 12.19 -24.20
CA ARG A 149 7.46 13.39 -24.19
C ARG A 149 6.08 13.17 -24.82
N SER A 150 5.96 12.23 -25.76
CA SER A 150 4.66 11.83 -26.33
C SER A 150 3.80 11.02 -25.36
N GLY A 151 4.32 10.77 -24.15
CA GLY A 151 3.68 9.99 -23.10
C GLY A 151 4.17 8.54 -23.06
N ARG A 152 3.61 7.78 -22.12
CA ARG A 152 3.96 6.38 -21.88
C ARG A 152 3.63 5.46 -23.06
N PRO A 153 4.42 4.40 -23.30
CA PRO A 153 4.23 3.48 -24.40
C PRO A 153 2.91 2.72 -24.27
N MET A 154 2.30 2.41 -25.41
CA MET A 154 1.18 1.46 -25.47
C MET A 154 1.75 0.09 -25.77
N TYR A 155 1.58 -0.86 -24.85
CA TYR A 155 2.00 -2.24 -25.08
C TYR A 155 0.94 -3.01 -25.88
N GLU A 156 1.41 -3.90 -26.76
CA GLU A 156 0.60 -4.95 -27.38
C GLU A 156 0.31 -6.05 -26.34
N ILE A 157 -0.94 -6.50 -26.31
CA ILE A 157 -1.43 -7.53 -25.39
C ILE A 157 -2.07 -8.68 -26.16
N GLU A 158 -1.89 -9.90 -25.70
CA GLU A 158 -2.54 -11.08 -26.30
C GLU A 158 -4.01 -11.19 -25.86
N LYS A 159 -4.26 -10.96 -24.57
CA LYS A 159 -5.58 -11.05 -23.93
C LYS A 159 -5.80 -9.87 -22.99
N SER A 160 -7.06 -9.50 -22.78
CA SER A 160 -7.48 -8.46 -21.83
C SER A 160 -8.04 -9.01 -20.50
N ALA A 161 -8.17 -10.33 -20.37
CA ALA A 161 -8.60 -11.00 -19.15
C ALA A 161 -7.76 -12.26 -18.89
N TYR A 162 -7.24 -12.40 -17.67
CA TYR A 162 -6.45 -13.53 -17.21
C TYR A 162 -6.99 -14.06 -15.89
N THR A 163 -7.04 -15.38 -15.75
CA THR A 163 -7.47 -16.05 -14.52
C THR A 163 -6.49 -17.17 -14.15
N LEU A 164 -6.62 -17.78 -12.95
CA LEU A 164 -5.86 -18.98 -12.59
C LEU A 164 -6.11 -20.20 -13.50
N ASN A 165 -7.08 -20.15 -14.41
CA ASN A 165 -7.26 -21.17 -15.45
C ASN A 165 -6.25 -21.03 -16.59
N ASP A 166 -5.69 -19.83 -16.79
CA ASP A 166 -4.62 -19.56 -17.76
C ASP A 166 -3.22 -19.86 -17.16
N ALA A 167 -3.15 -20.19 -15.86
CA ALA A 167 -1.91 -20.45 -15.15
C ALA A 167 -1.29 -21.81 -15.48
N LYS A 168 0.04 -21.89 -15.45
CA LYS A 168 0.79 -23.13 -15.62
C LYS A 168 1.15 -23.74 -14.26
N ALA A 169 1.10 -25.06 -14.15
CA ALA A 169 1.60 -25.75 -12.97
C ALA A 169 3.13 -25.77 -12.99
N VAL A 170 3.76 -25.35 -11.90
CA VAL A 170 5.21 -25.35 -11.68
C VAL A 170 5.49 -26.11 -10.39
N GLN A 171 6.48 -27.00 -10.41
CA GLN A 171 6.94 -27.71 -9.22
C GLN A 171 7.90 -26.81 -8.44
N THR A 172 7.66 -26.64 -7.14
CA THR A 172 8.61 -25.98 -6.23
C THR A 172 9.78 -26.92 -5.92
N GLU A 173 10.86 -26.37 -5.35
CA GLU A 173 12.01 -27.16 -4.91
C GLU A 173 11.63 -28.24 -3.88
N ASP A 174 10.57 -28.01 -3.10
CA ASP A 174 10.00 -28.95 -2.14
C ASP A 174 9.09 -30.02 -2.77
N GLY A 175 8.97 -30.06 -4.10
CA GLY A 175 8.13 -31.01 -4.83
C GLY A 175 6.63 -30.72 -4.78
N LYS A 176 6.23 -29.52 -4.34
CA LYS A 176 4.82 -29.08 -4.33
C LYS A 176 4.48 -28.44 -5.67
N SER A 177 3.35 -28.81 -6.26
CA SER A 177 2.85 -28.15 -7.47
C SER A 177 2.12 -26.85 -7.09
N ILE A 178 2.56 -25.71 -7.64
CA ILE A 178 1.90 -24.41 -7.54
C ILE A 178 1.47 -23.91 -8.92
N LYS A 179 0.37 -23.16 -9.00
CA LYS A 179 -0.03 -22.49 -10.24
C LYS A 179 0.67 -21.13 -10.35
N VAL A 180 1.26 -20.87 -11.51
CA VAL A 180 1.93 -19.61 -11.85
C VAL A 180 1.25 -19.01 -13.08
N LEU A 181 0.66 -17.82 -12.91
CA LEU A 181 0.01 -17.04 -13.96
C LEU A 181 0.97 -15.96 -14.44
N THR A 182 1.16 -15.86 -15.76
CA THR A 182 2.02 -14.84 -16.39
C THR A 182 1.20 -13.97 -17.33
N VAL A 183 1.36 -12.66 -17.24
CA VAL A 183 0.69 -11.66 -18.08
C VAL A 183 1.76 -10.88 -18.84
N PRO A 184 2.13 -11.31 -20.06
CA PRO A 184 3.12 -10.64 -20.89
C PRO A 184 2.50 -9.49 -21.67
N MET A 185 3.28 -8.43 -21.85
CA MET A 185 2.95 -7.23 -22.62
C MET A 185 4.18 -6.87 -23.46
N VAL A 186 3.99 -6.62 -24.75
CA VAL A 186 5.11 -6.46 -25.70
C VAL A 186 5.11 -5.08 -26.31
N LEU A 187 6.28 -4.43 -26.35
CA LEU A 187 6.49 -3.18 -27.05
C LEU A 187 7.63 -3.37 -28.05
N LYS A 188 7.38 -3.08 -29.31
CA LYS A 188 8.40 -3.08 -30.37
C LYS A 188 8.67 -1.64 -30.78
N THR A 189 9.92 -1.21 -30.67
CA THR A 189 10.35 0.11 -31.13
C THR A 189 10.70 0.06 -32.61
N ALA A 190 10.57 1.21 -33.29
CA ALA A 190 10.94 1.33 -34.71
C ALA A 190 12.41 1.00 -34.98
N ASP A 191 13.28 1.20 -33.99
CA ASP A 191 14.73 0.98 -34.07
C ASP A 191 15.12 -0.50 -33.90
N GLY A 192 14.15 -1.41 -33.73
CA GLY A 192 14.38 -2.85 -33.60
C GLY A 192 14.63 -3.34 -32.16
N VAL A 193 14.32 -2.54 -31.14
CA VAL A 193 14.34 -2.99 -29.74
C VAL A 193 12.96 -3.53 -29.37
N GLU A 194 12.94 -4.71 -28.74
CA GLU A 194 11.73 -5.34 -28.23
C GLU A 194 11.78 -5.37 -26.70
N ILE A 195 10.77 -4.81 -26.05
CA ILE A 195 10.63 -4.74 -24.59
C ILE A 195 9.42 -5.59 -24.20
N ILE A 196 9.66 -6.62 -23.41
CA ILE A 196 8.61 -7.51 -22.91
C ILE A 196 8.48 -7.25 -21.41
N LYS A 197 7.35 -6.68 -21.00
CA LYS A 197 6.99 -6.48 -19.59
C LYS A 197 6.09 -7.62 -19.16
N THR A 198 6.47 -8.36 -18.11
CA THR A 198 5.72 -9.52 -17.64
C THR A 198 5.39 -9.38 -16.17
N PHE A 199 4.10 -9.51 -15.85
CA PHE A 199 3.63 -9.69 -14.47
C PHE A 199 3.48 -11.18 -14.17
N THR A 200 4.04 -11.64 -13.06
CA THR A 200 3.96 -13.04 -12.63
C THR A 200 3.28 -13.12 -11.28
N PHE A 201 2.25 -13.95 -11.20
CA PHE A 201 1.44 -14.21 -10.01
C PHE A 201 1.56 -15.67 -9.63
N LYS A 202 1.73 -15.95 -8.33
CA LYS A 202 1.69 -17.30 -7.77
C LYS A 202 0.39 -17.49 -7.00
N GLN A 203 -0.23 -18.65 -7.14
CA GLN A 203 -1.45 -18.98 -6.41
C GLN A 203 -1.19 -18.95 -4.90
N GLY A 204 -2.06 -18.28 -4.15
CA GLY A 204 -1.97 -18.17 -2.69
C GLY A 204 -0.92 -17.19 -2.18
N GLU A 205 -0.32 -16.38 -3.06
CA GLU A 205 0.70 -15.40 -2.67
C GLU A 205 0.35 -13.97 -3.15
N TYR A 206 0.60 -12.99 -2.29
CA TYR A 206 0.43 -11.55 -2.61
C TYR A 206 1.54 -10.91 -3.46
N PRO A 207 2.82 -11.35 -3.43
CA PRO A 207 3.87 -10.78 -4.28
C PRO A 207 3.60 -10.97 -5.78
N VAL A 208 3.81 -9.90 -6.54
CA VAL A 208 3.72 -9.84 -8.00
C VAL A 208 5.10 -9.49 -8.54
N VAL A 209 5.73 -10.42 -9.26
CA VAL A 209 7.03 -10.14 -9.89
C VAL A 209 6.78 -9.40 -11.20
N VAL A 210 7.44 -8.26 -11.37
CA VAL A 210 7.37 -7.43 -12.57
C VAL A 210 8.75 -7.43 -13.23
N ASN A 211 8.85 -8.15 -14.34
CA ASN A 211 10.09 -8.30 -15.11
C ASN A 211 10.01 -7.49 -16.41
N HIS A 212 11.10 -6.79 -16.74
CA HIS A 212 11.33 -6.18 -18.04
C HIS A 212 12.46 -6.91 -18.75
N LYS A 213 12.15 -7.48 -19.90
CA LYS A 213 13.12 -8.09 -20.81
C LYS A 213 13.35 -7.17 -22.00
N VAL A 214 14.56 -6.67 -22.13
CA VAL A 214 15.00 -5.80 -23.24
C VAL A 214 15.80 -6.64 -24.22
N VAL A 215 15.24 -6.89 -25.40
CA VAL A 215 15.88 -7.59 -26.51
C VAL A 215 16.36 -6.53 -27.51
N ASN A 216 17.65 -6.24 -27.50
CA ASN A 216 18.23 -5.22 -28.37
C ASN A 216 18.67 -5.82 -29.71
N ARG A 217 17.82 -5.73 -30.74
CA ARG A 217 18.16 -6.13 -32.12
C ARG A 217 18.60 -4.95 -32.99
N SER A 218 18.75 -3.77 -32.39
CA SER A 218 19.23 -2.59 -33.09
C SER A 218 20.75 -2.66 -33.35
N GLY A 219 21.26 -1.71 -34.13
CA GLY A 219 22.71 -1.54 -34.37
C GLY A 219 23.44 -0.72 -33.30
N GLN A 220 22.76 -0.26 -32.24
CA GLN A 220 23.30 0.64 -31.22
C GLN A 220 23.10 0.07 -29.81
N ASN A 221 23.84 0.58 -28.83
CA ASN A 221 23.62 0.22 -27.43
C ASN A 221 22.32 0.86 -26.93
N TRP A 222 21.46 0.05 -26.29
CA TRP A 222 20.30 0.56 -25.57
C TRP A 222 20.71 0.91 -24.14
N GLN A 223 20.27 2.06 -23.63
CA GLN A 223 20.54 2.52 -22.26
C GLN A 223 19.25 2.95 -21.56
N GLY A 224 19.02 2.44 -20.36
CA GLY A 224 17.86 2.80 -19.56
C GLY A 224 17.97 2.39 -18.10
N GLN A 225 16.97 2.77 -17.32
CA GLN A 225 16.82 2.45 -15.90
C GLN A 225 15.40 1.96 -15.65
N MET A 226 15.25 0.92 -14.85
CA MET A 226 13.93 0.50 -14.35
C MET A 226 13.53 1.40 -13.20
N PHE A 227 12.26 1.76 -13.13
CA PHE A 227 11.67 2.37 -11.94
C PHE A 227 10.42 1.61 -11.50
N GLY A 228 10.14 1.70 -10.20
CA GLY A 228 8.87 1.31 -9.60
C GLY A 228 8.48 2.35 -8.56
N GLN A 229 7.27 2.89 -8.64
CA GLN A 229 6.79 3.91 -7.70
C GLN A 229 5.34 3.67 -7.29
N LEU A 230 5.01 4.14 -6.10
CA LEU A 230 3.66 4.26 -5.58
C LEU A 230 3.28 5.73 -5.61
N LYS A 231 2.16 6.05 -6.27
CA LYS A 231 1.59 7.40 -6.34
C LYS A 231 0.28 7.40 -5.57
N ARG A 232 0.18 8.23 -4.53
CA ARG A 232 -1.02 8.33 -3.69
C ARG A 232 -1.37 9.78 -3.35
N ASP A 233 -2.65 10.12 -3.36
CA ASP A 233 -3.16 11.42 -2.92
C ASP A 233 -3.13 11.53 -1.37
N ASN A 234 -3.80 12.56 -0.82
CA ASN A 234 -3.94 12.74 0.62
C ASN A 234 -5.29 12.25 1.16
N SER A 235 -6.01 11.40 0.41
CA SER A 235 -7.27 10.81 0.90
C SER A 235 -7.02 9.93 2.13
N ASP A 236 -8.03 9.87 3.00
CA ASP A 236 -7.97 9.09 4.22
C ASP A 236 -7.80 7.58 3.98
N ASP A 237 -7.40 6.87 5.04
CA ASP A 237 -7.36 5.41 5.05
C ASP A 237 -8.80 4.89 4.89
N PRO A 238 -9.11 4.10 3.85
CA PRO A 238 -10.46 3.60 3.62
C PRO A 238 -10.93 2.67 4.76
N GLY A 239 -10.02 2.07 5.52
CA GLY A 239 -10.36 1.30 6.72
C GLY A 239 -10.82 2.14 7.90
N LYS A 240 -10.75 3.48 7.82
CA LYS A 240 -11.21 4.40 8.87
C LYS A 240 -12.65 4.92 8.67
N SER A 241 -13.21 4.86 7.45
CA SER A 241 -14.49 5.52 7.14
C SER A 241 -15.66 5.03 7.99
N ASP A 242 -15.56 3.81 8.52
CA ASP A 242 -16.65 3.13 9.24
C ASP A 242 -16.38 3.04 10.76
N GLN A 243 -15.27 3.61 11.24
CA GLN A 243 -14.94 3.62 12.67
C GLN A 243 -15.38 4.96 13.27
N GLY A 244 -16.34 4.93 14.20
CA GLY A 244 -16.91 6.13 14.84
C GLY A 244 -15.90 7.03 15.57
N ILE A 245 -16.41 8.03 16.31
CA ILE A 245 -15.70 9.21 16.88
C ILE A 245 -14.39 8.92 17.68
N PHE A 246 -14.07 7.67 18.02
CA PHE A 246 -12.83 7.27 18.69
C PHE A 246 -11.89 6.48 17.75
N THR A 247 -11.43 7.10 16.65
CA THR A 247 -10.35 6.51 15.86
C THR A 247 -9.00 6.77 16.54
N LEU A 248 -8.37 5.73 17.06
CA LEU A 248 -6.93 5.78 17.36
C LEU A 248 -6.20 6.08 16.05
N GLY A 249 -5.45 7.19 16.01
CA GLY A 249 -4.76 7.64 14.80
C GLY A 249 -3.77 6.60 14.32
N THR A 250 -4.12 5.83 13.30
CA THR A 250 -3.18 4.91 12.66
C THR A 250 -2.35 5.61 11.60
N PHE A 251 -1.12 5.15 11.48
CA PHE A 251 -0.16 5.71 10.53
C PHE A 251 -0.62 5.44 9.10
N LEU A 252 -0.79 6.53 8.35
CA LEU A 252 -0.96 6.55 6.90
C LEU A 252 0.19 7.40 6.34
N GLY A 253 1.00 6.82 5.46
CA GLY A 253 2.19 7.49 4.96
C GLY A 253 3.08 6.60 4.10
N GLY A 254 4.16 7.19 3.61
CA GLY A 254 5.27 6.44 3.04
C GLY A 254 6.07 5.72 4.12
N ALA A 255 6.74 4.65 3.73
CA ALA A 255 7.79 4.03 4.52
C ALA A 255 8.87 3.50 3.58
N TRP A 256 10.08 3.37 4.09
CA TRP A 256 11.18 2.77 3.35
C TRP A 256 12.10 2.01 4.29
N GLY A 257 12.90 1.12 3.71
CA GLY A 257 13.94 0.40 4.43
C GLY A 257 15.09 0.04 3.52
N SER A 258 16.28 -0.05 4.11
CA SER A 258 17.51 -0.55 3.51
C SER A 258 18.15 -1.59 4.43
N PRO A 259 19.16 -2.33 3.96
CA PRO A 259 19.93 -3.22 4.84
C PRO A 259 20.63 -2.51 6.02
N GLU A 260 20.83 -1.20 5.95
CA GLU A 260 21.45 -0.39 7.01
C GLU A 260 20.39 0.23 7.92
N GLU A 261 19.28 0.70 7.34
CA GLU A 261 18.17 1.31 8.06
C GLU A 261 16.87 0.53 7.78
N HIS A 262 16.55 -0.40 8.66
CA HIS A 262 15.55 -1.43 8.38
C HIS A 262 14.10 -0.90 8.23
N TYR A 263 13.75 0.21 8.87
CA TYR A 263 12.39 0.77 8.81
C TYR A 263 12.34 2.24 9.19
N ASN A 264 11.93 3.06 8.22
CA ASN A 264 11.76 4.49 8.37
C ASN A 264 10.38 4.92 7.87
N LYS A 265 9.70 5.75 8.66
CA LYS A 265 8.39 6.31 8.30
C LYS A 265 8.56 7.67 7.67
N LEU A 266 7.77 7.95 6.65
CA LEU A 266 7.70 9.25 5.99
C LEU A 266 6.24 9.69 5.90
N LYS A 267 5.85 10.71 6.68
CA LYS A 267 4.50 11.27 6.59
C LYS A 267 4.31 12.02 5.28
N PHE A 268 3.13 11.98 4.68
CA PHE A 268 2.83 12.71 3.43
C PHE A 268 3.18 14.20 3.48
N ALA A 269 2.92 14.85 4.62
CA ALA A 269 3.30 16.24 4.84
C ALA A 269 4.81 16.51 4.67
N ASN A 270 5.66 15.51 4.96
CA ASN A 270 7.11 15.64 4.98
C ASN A 270 7.77 15.26 3.64
N PHE A 271 7.04 14.82 2.62
CA PHE A 271 7.62 14.37 1.34
C PHE A 271 8.45 15.46 0.63
N ASN A 272 8.23 16.74 0.95
CA ASN A 272 9.01 17.86 0.42
C ASN A 272 10.20 18.27 1.30
N GLU A 273 10.10 18.06 2.62
CA GLU A 273 11.09 18.52 3.61
C GLU A 273 12.12 17.42 3.92
N GLU A 274 11.64 16.19 4.15
CA GLU A 274 12.43 15.00 4.44
C GLU A 274 12.50 14.11 3.19
N LYS A 275 13.05 14.66 2.09
CA LYS A 275 13.16 13.93 0.83
C LYS A 275 14.00 12.67 1.02
N LEU A 276 13.39 11.50 0.85
CA LEU A 276 14.11 10.25 0.70
C LEU A 276 15.00 10.33 -0.53
N ASN A 277 16.28 10.03 -0.35
CA ASN A 277 17.27 9.91 -1.43
C ASN A 277 18.42 9.03 -0.93
N VAL A 278 18.24 7.71 -0.99
CA VAL A 278 19.17 6.72 -0.44
C VAL A 278 19.47 5.68 -1.51
N GLU A 279 20.74 5.33 -1.67
CA GLU A 279 21.14 4.20 -2.51
C GLU A 279 21.33 2.95 -1.65
N ALA A 280 20.73 1.84 -2.06
CA ALA A 280 20.82 0.57 -1.34
C ALA A 280 20.87 -0.61 -2.30
N LYS A 281 21.72 -1.61 -1.99
CA LYS A 281 21.67 -2.91 -2.65
C LYS A 281 20.54 -3.74 -2.02
N GLY A 282 19.39 -3.76 -2.68
CA GLY A 282 18.13 -4.20 -2.09
C GLY A 282 17.39 -3.05 -1.40
N GLY A 283 16.70 -3.35 -0.30
CA GLY A 283 15.80 -2.39 0.35
C GLY A 283 14.40 -2.41 -0.26
N TRP A 284 13.56 -1.47 0.16
CA TRP A 284 12.17 -1.39 -0.26
C TRP A 284 11.60 0.01 0.01
N VAL A 285 10.56 0.35 -0.76
CA VAL A 285 9.72 1.54 -0.52
C VAL A 285 8.27 1.11 -0.47
N ALA A 286 7.48 1.77 0.37
CA ALA A 286 6.10 1.37 0.62
C ALA A 286 5.18 2.55 0.92
N MET A 287 3.89 2.31 0.76
CA MET A 287 2.80 3.10 1.30
C MET A 287 2.07 2.24 2.33
N VAL A 288 2.01 2.72 3.57
CA VAL A 288 1.48 1.98 4.74
C VAL A 288 0.14 2.55 5.13
N GLN A 289 -0.82 1.67 5.41
CA GLN A 289 -2.11 1.98 6.03
C GLN A 289 -2.36 1.05 7.24
N HIS A 290 -3.52 1.14 7.90
CA HIS A 290 -3.76 0.45 9.18
C HIS A 290 -3.48 -1.05 9.11
N TYR A 291 -4.13 -1.78 8.21
CA TYR A 291 -4.01 -3.25 8.11
C TYR A 291 -3.22 -3.73 6.89
N PHE A 292 -2.97 -2.85 5.92
CA PHE A 292 -2.40 -3.21 4.63
C PHE A 292 -1.17 -2.37 4.30
N VAL A 293 -0.39 -2.85 3.34
CA VAL A 293 0.78 -2.16 2.80
C VAL A 293 0.91 -2.49 1.32
N SER A 294 1.30 -1.49 0.52
CA SER A 294 1.88 -1.78 -0.80
C SER A 294 3.34 -1.39 -0.82
N ALA A 295 4.19 -2.24 -1.40
CA ALA A 295 5.62 -2.04 -1.44
C ALA A 295 6.21 -2.41 -2.79
N TRP A 296 7.25 -1.69 -3.19
CA TRP A 296 8.17 -2.07 -4.26
C TRP A 296 9.49 -2.51 -3.66
N ILE A 297 9.97 -3.67 -4.10
CA ILE A 297 11.23 -4.28 -3.71
C ILE A 297 12.08 -4.43 -4.98
N PRO A 298 13.20 -3.71 -5.13
CA PRO A 298 14.15 -3.91 -6.21
C PRO A 298 14.65 -5.35 -6.24
N GLY A 299 14.73 -5.95 -7.43
CA GLY A 299 15.14 -7.34 -7.61
C GLY A 299 16.53 -7.47 -8.24
N ASP A 300 16.61 -8.32 -9.25
CA ASP A 300 17.85 -8.71 -9.90
C ASP A 300 17.97 -8.12 -11.32
N LEU A 301 19.22 -7.93 -11.73
CA LEU A 301 19.59 -7.60 -13.11
C LEU A 301 20.40 -8.77 -13.69
N LYS A 302 19.98 -9.24 -14.87
CA LYS A 302 20.64 -10.31 -15.62
C LYS A 302 20.92 -9.85 -17.05
N LEU A 303 22.16 -10.04 -17.49
CA LEU A 303 22.56 -9.84 -18.89
C LEU A 303 22.84 -11.21 -19.52
N THR A 304 22.71 -11.32 -20.85
CA THR A 304 22.95 -12.59 -21.58
C THR A 304 24.30 -13.26 -21.24
N GLN A 305 25.29 -12.47 -20.82
CA GLN A 305 26.64 -12.90 -20.50
C GLN A 305 26.92 -13.06 -18.99
N ALA A 306 25.92 -12.87 -18.11
CA ALA A 306 26.09 -12.85 -16.66
C ALA A 306 24.92 -13.51 -15.93
N ASN A 307 25.20 -14.07 -14.75
CA ASN A 307 24.15 -14.51 -13.84
C ASN A 307 23.37 -13.31 -13.29
N GLY A 308 22.11 -13.52 -12.91
CA GLY A 308 21.32 -12.50 -12.21
C GLY A 308 21.97 -12.12 -10.89
N GLN A 309 22.04 -10.83 -10.60
CA GLN A 309 22.57 -10.29 -9.35
C GLN A 309 21.69 -9.13 -8.86
N PRO A 310 21.54 -8.95 -7.53
CA PRO A 310 20.83 -7.81 -6.99
C PRO A 310 21.51 -6.51 -7.37
N TYR A 311 20.74 -5.54 -7.85
CA TYR A 311 21.26 -4.22 -8.22
C TYR A 311 21.17 -3.20 -7.08
N VAL A 312 21.98 -2.14 -7.16
CA VAL A 312 21.89 -0.99 -6.26
C VAL A 312 20.80 -0.07 -6.77
N ALA A 313 19.71 0.07 -6.02
CA ALA A 313 18.60 0.93 -6.35
C ALA A 313 18.72 2.25 -5.59
N LYS A 314 18.36 3.34 -6.25
CA LYS A 314 18.14 4.64 -5.62
C LYS A 314 16.69 4.73 -5.17
N LEU A 315 16.45 4.76 -3.86
CA LEU A 315 15.15 4.96 -3.24
C LEU A 315 14.89 6.46 -3.12
N GLU A 316 13.71 6.91 -3.53
CA GLU A 316 13.38 8.34 -3.56
C GLU A 316 11.92 8.64 -3.23
N SER A 317 11.68 9.84 -2.68
CA SER A 317 10.34 10.38 -2.47
C SER A 317 10.23 11.80 -3.02
N ARG A 318 9.06 12.15 -3.54
CA ARG A 318 8.73 13.50 -4.01
C ARG A 318 7.24 13.75 -3.97
N LYS A 319 6.83 15.03 -3.97
CA LYS A 319 5.48 15.40 -4.39
C LYS A 319 5.46 15.75 -5.88
N SER A 320 4.38 15.34 -6.54
CA SER A 320 4.00 15.79 -7.88
C SER A 320 3.54 17.26 -7.85
N THR A 321 3.45 17.88 -9.03
CA THR A 321 2.78 19.18 -9.21
C THR A 321 1.33 19.16 -8.75
N ASP A 322 0.66 18.00 -8.84
CA ASP A 322 -0.75 17.83 -8.47
C ASP A 322 -0.91 17.39 -6.99
N ASP A 323 0.07 17.72 -6.16
CA ASP A 323 0.16 17.40 -4.72
C ASP A 323 0.17 15.89 -4.36
N MET A 324 0.37 15.04 -5.37
CA MET A 324 0.45 13.58 -5.20
C MET A 324 1.74 13.16 -4.52
N ASN A 325 1.65 12.30 -3.50
CA ASN A 325 2.77 11.72 -2.78
C ASN A 325 3.34 10.55 -3.58
N ILE A 326 4.60 10.65 -4.02
CA ILE A 326 5.27 9.63 -4.81
C ILE A 326 6.46 9.10 -4.00
N ILE A 327 6.51 7.78 -3.81
CA ILE A 327 7.67 7.08 -3.26
C ILE A 327 8.03 5.92 -4.18
N GLY A 328 9.31 5.77 -4.51
CA GLY A 328 9.73 4.84 -5.54
C GLY A 328 11.20 4.48 -5.45
N PHE A 329 11.63 3.61 -6.36
CA PHE A 329 13.02 3.31 -6.60
C PHE A 329 13.35 3.48 -8.09
N THR A 330 14.63 3.72 -8.38
CA THR A 330 15.21 3.67 -9.73
C THR A 330 16.44 2.77 -9.72
N SER A 331 16.58 1.90 -10.72
CA SER A 331 17.75 1.02 -10.90
C SER A 331 18.99 1.80 -11.36
N PRO A 332 20.20 1.22 -11.36
CA PRO A 332 21.33 1.86 -12.01
C PRO A 332 21.10 1.87 -13.53
N THR A 333 21.88 2.70 -14.25
CA THR A 333 21.85 2.71 -15.72
C THR A 333 22.31 1.36 -16.26
N ILE A 334 21.42 0.72 -17.01
CA ILE A 334 21.64 -0.55 -17.69
C ILE A 334 22.01 -0.24 -19.13
N THR A 335 23.15 -0.76 -19.57
CA THR A 335 23.55 -0.73 -20.99
C THR A 335 23.36 -2.13 -21.57
N VAL A 336 22.54 -2.24 -22.61
CA VAL A 336 22.27 -3.47 -23.35
C VAL A 336 22.92 -3.35 -24.73
N PRO A 337 24.07 -3.99 -24.98
CA PRO A 337 24.73 -3.95 -26.28
C PRO A 337 23.86 -4.49 -27.43
N ALA A 338 24.16 -4.05 -28.65
CA ALA A 338 23.52 -4.57 -29.86
C ALA A 338 23.63 -6.10 -29.94
N GLY A 339 22.53 -6.76 -30.28
CA GLY A 339 22.43 -8.22 -30.36
C GLY A 339 22.32 -8.95 -29.02
N THR A 340 22.23 -8.25 -27.89
CA THR A 340 22.13 -8.87 -26.56
C THR A 340 20.77 -8.65 -25.90
N VAL A 341 20.55 -9.35 -24.78
CA VAL A 341 19.34 -9.30 -23.98
C VAL A 341 19.70 -8.98 -22.52
N ALA A 342 18.88 -8.12 -21.91
CA ALA A 342 18.85 -7.89 -20.47
C ALA A 342 17.48 -8.21 -19.89
N GLU A 343 17.46 -8.71 -18.67
CA GLU A 343 16.27 -8.90 -17.84
C GLU A 343 16.51 -8.17 -16.53
N ILE A 344 15.57 -7.30 -16.16
CA ILE A 344 15.57 -6.62 -14.86
C ILE A 344 14.20 -6.78 -14.23
N ASP A 345 14.16 -7.12 -12.94
CA ASP A 345 12.91 -7.27 -12.22
C ASP A 345 12.83 -6.49 -10.91
N ALA A 346 11.60 -6.38 -10.44
CA ALA A 346 11.27 -5.95 -9.10
C ALA A 346 10.02 -6.69 -8.64
N THR A 347 9.87 -6.81 -7.34
CA THR A 347 8.68 -7.40 -6.72
C THR A 347 7.77 -6.29 -6.22
N PHE A 348 6.50 -6.35 -6.61
CA PHE A 348 5.43 -5.52 -6.06
C PHE A 348 4.60 -6.33 -5.07
N TYR A 349 4.40 -5.79 -3.87
CA TYR A 349 3.51 -6.36 -2.87
C TYR A 349 2.34 -5.40 -2.64
N SER A 350 1.11 -5.91 -2.47
CA SER A 350 -0.04 -5.10 -2.06
C SER A 350 -1.04 -5.94 -1.30
N GLY A 351 -0.94 -5.98 0.03
CA GLY A 351 -1.70 -6.94 0.81
C GLY A 351 -1.71 -6.66 2.31
N PRO A 352 -2.26 -7.58 3.11
CA PRO A 352 -2.32 -7.44 4.57
C PRO A 352 -0.90 -7.42 5.17
N LYS A 353 -0.73 -6.80 6.34
CA LYS A 353 0.57 -6.73 7.00
C LYS A 353 0.85 -8.00 7.82
N VAL A 354 1.10 -9.12 7.13
CA VAL A 354 1.44 -10.41 7.74
C VAL A 354 2.95 -10.48 7.97
N GLN A 355 3.39 -10.52 9.23
CA GLN A 355 4.82 -10.40 9.57
C GLN A 355 5.70 -11.50 8.96
N SER A 356 5.23 -12.75 8.90
CA SER A 356 5.98 -13.87 8.34
C SER A 356 6.23 -13.68 6.84
N GLU A 357 5.17 -13.37 6.09
CA GLU A 357 5.22 -13.14 4.64
C GLU A 357 6.13 -11.94 4.31
N LEU A 358 5.94 -10.81 4.99
CA LEU A 358 6.72 -9.61 4.73
C LEU A 358 8.21 -9.77 5.05
N LYS A 359 8.55 -10.60 6.04
CA LYS A 359 9.94 -10.84 6.44
C LYS A 359 10.73 -11.57 5.35
N GLU A 360 10.08 -12.43 4.58
CA GLU A 360 10.72 -13.19 3.50
C GLU A 360 10.98 -12.34 2.25
N LEU A 361 10.22 -11.25 2.06
CA LEU A 361 10.34 -10.38 0.89
C LEU A 361 11.52 -9.42 0.96
N ALA A 362 11.72 -8.75 2.09
CA ALA A 362 12.83 -7.84 2.28
C ALA A 362 13.15 -7.60 3.76
N THR A 363 14.43 -7.41 4.07
CA THR A 363 14.88 -7.05 5.42
C THR A 363 14.16 -5.79 5.91
N GLY A 364 13.51 -5.90 7.08
CA GLY A 364 12.81 -4.79 7.73
C GLY A 364 11.37 -4.53 7.25
N LEU A 365 10.91 -5.14 6.16
CA LEU A 365 9.56 -4.90 5.64
C LEU A 365 8.46 -5.36 6.63
N ASN A 366 8.73 -6.40 7.41
CA ASN A 366 7.84 -6.87 8.48
C ASN A 366 7.66 -5.86 9.63
N GLN A 367 8.53 -4.86 9.75
CA GLN A 367 8.42 -3.78 10.75
C GLN A 367 7.32 -2.75 10.41
N THR A 368 6.72 -2.85 9.22
CA THR A 368 5.49 -2.10 8.87
C THR A 368 4.30 -2.46 9.78
N VAL A 369 4.35 -3.62 10.45
CA VAL A 369 3.49 -3.94 11.59
C VAL A 369 4.05 -3.23 12.82
N ASP A 370 3.68 -1.96 12.96
CA ASP A 370 4.19 -1.12 14.05
C ASP A 370 3.41 -1.34 15.35
N TYR A 371 4.05 -2.01 16.30
CA TYR A 371 3.55 -2.18 17.67
C TYR A 371 4.01 -1.05 18.62
N GLY A 372 4.67 -0.01 18.10
CA GLY A 372 5.22 1.11 18.87
C GLY A 372 6.32 0.68 19.85
N TRP A 373 6.53 1.48 20.89
CA TRP A 373 7.55 1.22 21.92
C TRP A 373 7.29 -0.08 22.72
N LEU A 374 6.04 -0.56 22.70
CA LEU A 374 5.63 -1.80 23.36
C LEU A 374 5.89 -3.05 22.51
N TRP A 375 6.60 -2.93 21.39
CA TRP A 375 6.88 -4.03 20.46
C TRP A 375 7.35 -5.35 21.10
N PRO A 376 8.27 -5.37 22.09
CA PRO A 376 8.68 -6.63 22.72
C PRO A 376 7.53 -7.33 23.45
N ILE A 377 6.68 -6.56 24.13
CA ILE A 377 5.54 -7.07 24.90
C ILE A 377 4.43 -7.51 23.93
N ALA A 378 4.14 -6.70 22.91
CA ALA A 378 3.13 -7.01 21.91
C ALA A 378 3.45 -8.32 21.16
N LYS A 379 4.72 -8.52 20.77
CA LYS A 379 5.17 -9.75 20.12
C LYS A 379 4.99 -10.97 21.03
N LEU A 380 5.32 -10.86 22.31
CA LEU A 380 5.14 -11.95 23.28
C LEU A 380 3.66 -12.30 23.49
N LEU A 381 2.81 -11.30 23.63
CA LEU A 381 1.36 -11.49 23.76
C LEU A 381 0.74 -12.09 22.50
N PHE A 382 1.16 -11.63 21.32
CA PHE A 382 0.69 -12.16 20.04
C PHE A 382 1.08 -13.63 19.84
N LEU A 383 2.32 -14.01 20.18
CA LEU A 383 2.75 -15.41 20.16
C LEU A 383 1.89 -16.29 21.08
N GLY A 384 1.61 -15.81 22.30
CA GLY A 384 0.72 -16.51 23.23
C GLY A 384 -0.71 -16.61 22.69
N LEU A 385 -1.19 -15.57 22.02
CA LEU A 385 -2.51 -15.54 21.42
C LEU A 385 -2.64 -16.53 20.25
N GLU A 386 -1.66 -16.56 19.33
CA GLU A 386 -1.59 -17.51 18.23
C GLU A 386 -1.54 -18.95 18.72
N PHE A 387 -0.77 -19.22 19.79
CA PHE A 387 -0.74 -20.54 20.43
C PHE A 387 -2.15 -20.95 20.89
N PHE A 388 -2.85 -20.12 21.67
CA PHE A 388 -4.21 -20.43 22.11
C PHE A 388 -5.22 -20.51 20.97
N HIS A 389 -5.07 -19.68 19.94
CA HIS A 389 -5.89 -19.75 18.73
C HIS A 389 -5.68 -21.08 18.00
N GLY A 390 -4.44 -21.58 17.90
CA GLY A 390 -4.15 -22.90 17.34
C GLY A 390 -4.79 -24.06 18.11
N LEU A 391 -5.01 -23.91 19.42
CA LEU A 391 -5.71 -24.92 20.23
C LEU A 391 -7.24 -24.86 20.11
N VAL A 392 -7.83 -23.66 20.09
CA VAL A 392 -9.29 -23.49 20.20
C VAL A 392 -9.97 -23.15 18.88
N GLY A 393 -9.23 -22.60 17.91
CA GLY A 393 -9.74 -22.16 16.61
C GLY A 393 -10.61 -20.90 16.66
N ASN A 394 -10.60 -20.15 17.77
CA ASN A 394 -11.43 -18.96 17.95
C ASN A 394 -10.68 -17.85 18.70
N TRP A 395 -10.59 -16.67 18.09
CA TRP A 395 -9.86 -15.52 18.66
C TRP A 395 -10.42 -15.04 20.00
N GLY A 396 -11.75 -15.07 20.19
CA GLY A 396 -12.38 -14.65 21.45
C GLY A 396 -11.99 -15.55 22.62
N TRP A 397 -12.05 -16.86 22.43
CA TRP A 397 -11.58 -17.82 23.44
C TRP A 397 -10.08 -17.76 23.67
N ALA A 398 -9.30 -17.54 22.60
CA ALA A 398 -7.86 -17.35 22.73
C ALA A 398 -7.52 -16.13 23.60
N ILE A 399 -8.25 -15.01 23.44
CA ILE A 399 -8.08 -13.83 24.29
C ILE A 399 -8.44 -14.16 25.74
N ILE A 400 -9.55 -14.85 26.00
CA ILE A 400 -9.93 -15.26 27.36
C ILE A 400 -8.80 -16.09 28.00
N LEU A 401 -8.29 -17.11 27.30
CA LEU A 401 -7.20 -17.95 27.80
C LEU A 401 -5.91 -17.15 28.04
N LEU A 402 -5.54 -16.25 27.12
CA LEU A 402 -4.40 -15.38 27.29
C LEU A 402 -4.55 -14.47 28.51
N THR A 403 -5.73 -13.87 28.71
CA THR A 403 -5.98 -13.00 29.88
C THR A 403 -5.90 -13.77 31.20
N VAL A 404 -6.35 -15.02 31.23
CA VAL A 404 -6.21 -15.90 32.41
C VAL A 404 -4.73 -16.19 32.66
N LEU A 405 -3.96 -16.55 31.62
CA LEU A 405 -2.53 -16.82 31.74
C LEU A 405 -1.76 -15.61 32.28
N VAL A 406 -2.00 -14.43 31.70
CA VAL A 406 -1.35 -13.18 32.15
C VAL A 406 -1.71 -12.87 33.59
N LYS A 407 -2.98 -13.04 33.99
CA LYS A 407 -3.41 -12.85 35.39
C LYS A 407 -2.75 -13.85 36.34
N LEU A 408 -2.55 -15.10 35.92
CA LEU A 408 -1.86 -16.12 36.73
C LEU A 408 -0.39 -15.75 36.93
N ILE A 409 0.30 -15.33 35.87
CA ILE A 409 1.71 -14.89 35.95
C ILE A 409 1.86 -13.65 36.84
N LEU A 410 0.94 -12.69 36.73
CA LEU A 410 0.97 -11.45 37.50
C LEU A 410 0.34 -11.57 38.90
N TRP A 411 -0.27 -12.70 39.24
CA TRP A 411 -0.93 -12.94 40.54
C TRP A 411 -0.07 -12.60 41.78
N PRO A 412 1.23 -12.97 41.88
CA PRO A 412 2.05 -12.58 43.02
C PRO A 412 2.25 -11.06 43.12
N LEU A 413 2.30 -10.35 42.00
CA LEU A 413 2.40 -8.89 41.98
C LEU A 413 1.06 -8.25 42.35
N SER A 414 -0.04 -8.74 41.76
CA SER A 414 -1.39 -8.26 42.07
C SER A 414 -1.74 -8.47 43.55
N SER A 415 -1.43 -9.64 44.13
CA SER A 415 -1.68 -9.91 45.55
C SER A 415 -0.89 -8.99 46.48
N LYS A 416 0.37 -8.66 46.14
CA LYS A 416 1.17 -7.64 46.86
C LYS A 416 0.55 -6.26 46.76
N SER A 417 0.10 -5.86 45.57
CA SER A 417 -0.59 -4.58 45.36
C SER A 417 -1.87 -4.48 46.19
N TYR A 418 -2.69 -5.54 46.22
CA TYR A 418 -3.88 -5.62 47.07
C TYR A 418 -3.55 -5.48 48.57
N ARG A 419 -2.50 -6.15 49.04
CA ARG A 419 -2.03 -6.00 50.43
C ARG A 419 -1.60 -4.55 50.74
N SER A 420 -0.92 -3.89 49.81
CA SER A 420 -0.52 -2.48 49.96
C SER A 420 -1.72 -1.54 50.03
N MET A 421 -2.70 -1.71 49.14
CA MET A 421 -3.94 -0.93 49.16
C MET A 421 -4.75 -1.15 50.44
N ALA A 422 -4.81 -2.40 50.93
CA ALA A 422 -5.47 -2.71 52.20
C ALA A 422 -4.81 -1.97 53.38
N LYS A 423 -3.47 -1.96 53.45
CA LYS A 423 -2.72 -1.19 54.47
C LYS A 423 -2.99 0.31 54.35
N MET A 424 -2.97 0.85 53.14
CA MET A 424 -3.24 2.27 52.92
C MET A 424 -4.68 2.67 53.31
N ARG A 425 -5.65 1.77 53.13
CA ARG A 425 -7.04 1.97 53.58
C ARG A 425 -7.17 2.04 55.10
N VAL A 426 -6.34 1.29 55.84
CA VAL A 426 -6.28 1.34 57.30
C VAL A 426 -5.60 2.63 57.79
N ILE A 427 -4.59 3.11 57.07
CA ILE A 427 -3.81 4.30 57.44
C ILE A 427 -4.53 5.61 57.03
N ALA A 428 -5.39 5.58 56.00
CA ALA A 428 -6.15 6.72 55.51
C ALA A 428 -6.90 7.56 56.59
N PRO A 429 -7.65 6.97 57.55
CA PRO A 429 -8.34 7.75 58.58
C PRO A 429 -7.38 8.46 59.54
N GLU A 430 -6.27 7.84 59.93
CA GLU A 430 -5.25 8.46 60.80
C GLU A 430 -4.51 9.59 60.07
N MET A 431 -4.21 9.40 58.78
CA MET A 431 -3.66 10.47 57.93
C MET A 431 -4.63 11.66 57.80
N GLN A 432 -5.93 11.39 57.74
CA GLN A 432 -6.95 12.43 57.70
C GLN A 432 -7.04 13.17 59.05
N ARG A 433 -6.99 12.43 60.16
CA ARG A 433 -6.96 13.01 61.51
C ARG A 433 -5.72 13.87 61.75
N MET A 434 -4.54 13.41 61.34
CA MET A 434 -3.31 14.21 61.42
C MET A 434 -3.39 15.45 60.54
N LYS A 435 -4.01 15.38 59.36
CA LYS A 435 -4.24 16.54 58.49
C LYS A 435 -5.24 17.55 59.09
N GLU A 436 -6.19 17.08 59.89
CA GLU A 436 -7.14 17.94 60.63
C GLU A 436 -6.54 18.52 61.91
N GLU A 437 -5.66 17.78 62.61
CA GLU A 437 -4.97 18.22 63.83
C GLU A 437 -3.76 19.14 63.55
N PHE A 438 -3.09 18.97 62.41
CA PHE A 438 -1.83 19.66 62.10
C PHE A 438 -1.81 20.39 60.74
N GLY A 439 -2.90 20.41 59.98
CA GLY A 439 -2.95 21.16 58.71
C GLY A 439 -2.94 22.67 58.97
N GLU A 440 -2.11 23.51 58.33
CA GLU A 440 -1.52 23.48 56.96
C GLU A 440 -0.65 22.28 56.54
#